data_AF-A0A3A0G9J8-F1
#
_entry.id   AF-A0A3A0G9J8-F1
#
_cell.length_a   1.000
_cell.length_b   1.000
_cell.length_c   1.000
_cell.angle_alpha   90.00
_cell.angle_beta   90.00
_cell.angle_gamma   90.00
#
_symmetry.space_group_name_H-M   'P 1'
#
loop_
_entity.id
_entity.type
_entity.pdbx_description
1 polymer ?
#
loop_
_entity_poly.entity_id
_entity_poly.type
_entity_poly.pdbx_seq_one_letter_code
_entity_poly.pdbx_strand_id
1 'polypeptide(L)'
;MSTQASDITRVTLTLPSDLWRRVKQFVPARQRSSLVAEALQRELRRRERLDQIERLRLLQDELRRKYGLMDNCVGDLGALREERDAEISGLR
;
A
#
# COMPACT_ATOMS: atom_id res chain seq x y z
N MET A 1 20.50 -31.05 14.00
CA MET A 1 20.13 -30.12 12.91
C MET A 1 18.78 -30.58 12.37
N SER A 2 17.69 -29.93 12.82
CA SER A 2 16.34 -30.34 12.46
C SER A 2 15.95 -29.71 11.13
N THR A 3 15.80 -30.53 10.11
CA THR A 3 15.24 -30.16 8.81
C THR A 3 13.79 -29.74 9.01
N GLN A 4 13.49 -28.44 8.89
CA GLN A 4 12.11 -27.97 8.85
C GLN A 4 11.43 -28.60 7.62
N ALA A 5 10.49 -29.51 7.87
CA ALA A 5 9.62 -30.02 6.83
C ALA A 5 8.81 -28.85 6.25
N SER A 6 8.85 -28.69 4.92
CA SER A 6 7.99 -27.74 4.23
C SER A 6 6.53 -28.10 4.54
N ASP A 7 5.85 -27.26 5.33
CA ASP A 7 4.45 -27.45 5.67
C ASP A 7 3.59 -27.09 4.45
N ILE A 8 3.36 -28.09 3.58
CA ILE A 8 2.61 -27.94 2.34
C ILE A 8 1.15 -28.32 2.61
N THR A 9 0.28 -27.34 2.69
CA THR A 9 -1.18 -27.57 2.76
C THR A 9 -1.76 -27.79 1.37
N ARG A 10 -2.47 -28.90 1.16
CA ARG A 10 -3.25 -29.13 -0.07
C ARG A 10 -4.65 -28.56 0.09
N VAL A 11 -5.07 -27.76 -0.89
CA VAL A 11 -6.40 -27.12 -0.89
C VAL A 11 -7.07 -27.39 -2.23
N THR A 12 -8.36 -27.70 -2.21
CA THR A 12 -9.19 -27.85 -3.41
C THR A 12 -9.92 -26.54 -3.67
N LEU A 13 -9.83 -26.02 -4.90
CA LEU A 13 -10.41 -24.74 -5.31
C LEU A 13 -11.43 -24.99 -6.43
N THR A 14 -12.57 -24.29 -6.39
CA THR A 14 -13.52 -24.28 -7.50
C THR A 14 -13.25 -23.06 -8.37
N LEU A 15 -12.97 -23.28 -9.65
CA LEU A 15 -12.65 -22.24 -10.62
C LEU A 15 -13.59 -22.34 -11.84
N PRO A 16 -13.93 -21.21 -12.48
CA PRO A 16 -14.60 -21.24 -13.77
C PRO A 16 -13.80 -22.07 -14.79
N SER A 17 -14.51 -22.91 -15.55
CA SER A 17 -13.90 -23.83 -16.52
C SER A 17 -13.10 -23.09 -17.59
N ASP A 18 -13.60 -21.95 -18.09
CA ASP A 18 -12.94 -21.14 -19.09
C ASP A 18 -11.63 -20.52 -18.58
N LEU A 19 -11.62 -20.08 -17.31
CA LEU A 19 -10.43 -19.54 -16.66
C LEU A 19 -9.36 -20.62 -16.56
N TRP A 20 -9.72 -21.82 -16.10
CA TRP A 20 -8.76 -22.92 -15.98
C TRP A 20 -8.26 -23.41 -17.35
N ARG A 21 -9.10 -23.36 -18.39
CA ARG A 21 -8.70 -23.66 -19.77
C ARG A 21 -7.63 -22.68 -20.25
N ARG A 22 -7.82 -21.38 -20.01
CA ARG A 22 -6.80 -20.35 -20.33
C ARG A 22 -5.51 -20.58 -19.55
N VAL A 23 -5.58 -20.85 -18.25
CA VAL A 23 -4.37 -21.16 -17.45
C VAL A 23 -3.62 -22.37 -18.03
N LYS A 24 -4.33 -23.42 -18.45
CA LYS A 24 -3.70 -24.59 -19.09
C LYS A 24 -3.00 -24.29 -20.42
N GLN A 25 -3.48 -23.31 -21.18
CA GLN A 25 -2.88 -22.89 -22.45
C GLN A 25 -1.53 -22.18 -22.27
N PHE A 26 -1.43 -21.34 -21.24
CA PHE A 26 -0.23 -20.51 -21.02
C PHE A 26 0.75 -21.08 -20.00
N VAL A 27 0.31 -21.97 -19.11
CA VAL A 27 1.12 -22.40 -17.96
C VAL A 27 1.35 -23.91 -17.96
N PRO A 28 2.63 -24.35 -18.01
CA PRO A 28 3.01 -25.76 -17.93
C PRO A 28 2.50 -26.41 -16.63
N ALA A 29 2.16 -27.71 -16.69
CA ALA A 29 1.53 -28.42 -15.57
C ALA A 29 2.31 -28.31 -14.24
N ARG A 30 3.65 -28.33 -14.27
CA ARG A 30 4.51 -28.23 -13.07
C ARG A 30 4.54 -26.85 -12.42
N GLN A 31 4.08 -25.80 -13.11
CA GLN A 31 4.15 -24.42 -12.63
C GLN A 31 2.79 -23.86 -12.21
N ARG A 32 1.68 -24.59 -12.44
CA ARG A 32 0.33 -24.09 -12.16
C ARG A 32 0.07 -23.85 -10.68
N SER A 33 0.57 -24.73 -9.80
CA SER A 33 0.45 -24.56 -8.35
C SER A 33 1.24 -23.35 -7.85
N SER A 34 2.46 -23.16 -8.35
CA SER A 34 3.30 -22.01 -8.05
C SER A 34 2.65 -20.70 -8.52
N LEU A 35 2.08 -20.67 -9.73
CA LEU A 35 1.34 -19.52 -10.24
C LEU A 35 0.17 -19.13 -9.32
N VAL A 36 -0.63 -20.11 -8.89
CA VAL A 36 -1.77 -19.87 -8.01
C VAL A 36 -1.30 -19.37 -6.65
N ALA A 37 -0.24 -19.95 -6.09
CA ALA A 37 0.34 -19.50 -4.82
C ALA A 37 0.86 -18.05 -4.91
N GLU A 38 1.58 -17.71 -5.97
CA GLU A 38 2.06 -16.34 -6.21
C GLU A 38 0.91 -15.35 -6.38
N ALA A 39 -0.13 -15.71 -7.13
CA ALA A 39 -1.30 -14.88 -7.34
C ALA A 39 -2.03 -14.61 -6.01
N LEU A 40 -2.21 -15.64 -5.17
CA LEU A 40 -2.78 -15.51 -3.84
C LEU A 40 -1.91 -14.61 -2.94
N GLN A 41 -0.59 -14.79 -2.96
CA GLN A 41 0.32 -13.97 -2.15
C GLN A 41 0.29 -12.49 -2.58
N ARG A 42 0.25 -12.21 -3.89
CA ARG A 42 0.13 -10.84 -4.40
C ARG A 42 -1.19 -10.20 -3.97
N GLU A 43 -2.29 -10.93 -4.03
CA GLU A 43 -3.60 -10.43 -3.62
C GLU A 43 -3.67 -10.18 -2.11
N LEU A 44 -3.10 -11.06 -1.27
CA LEU A 44 -3.01 -10.85 0.18
C LEU A 44 -2.22 -9.56 0.51
N ARG A 45 -1.03 -9.39 -0.07
CA ARG A 45 -0.23 -8.17 0.11
C ARG A 45 -0.94 -6.91 -0.38
N ARG A 46 -1.79 -7.03 -1.40
CA ARG A 46 -2.61 -5.90 -1.89
C ARG A 46 -3.68 -5.54 -0.86
N ARG A 47 -4.38 -6.53 -0.30
CA ARG A 47 -5.41 -6.32 0.73
C ARG A 47 -4.81 -5.74 2.00
N GLU A 48 -3.70 -6.28 2.49
CA GLU A 48 -2.99 -5.74 3.66
C GLU A 48 -2.62 -4.25 3.47
N ARG A 49 -2.12 -3.88 2.29
CA ARG A 49 -1.82 -2.47 1.98
C ARG A 49 -3.07 -1.59 1.97
N LEU A 50 -4.18 -2.10 1.44
CA LEU A 50 -5.45 -1.36 1.45
C LEU A 50 -5.97 -1.16 2.87
N ASP A 51 -5.95 -2.21 3.70
CA ASP A 51 -6.31 -2.14 5.12
C ASP A 51 -5.43 -1.13 5.88
N GLN A 52 -4.12 -1.13 5.63
CA GLN A 52 -3.21 -0.15 6.22
C GLN A 52 -3.55 1.28 5.83
N ILE A 53 -3.85 1.52 4.54
CA ILE A 53 -4.26 2.84 4.05
C ILE A 53 -5.58 3.26 4.70
N GLU A 54 -6.53 2.35 4.84
CA GLU A 54 -7.81 2.63 5.48
C GLU A 54 -7.63 2.99 6.95
N ARG A 55 -6.81 2.25 7.69
CA ARG A 55 -6.46 2.58 9.08
C ARG A 55 -5.81 3.96 9.20
N LEU A 56 -4.90 4.30 8.29
CA LEU A 56 -4.26 5.62 8.26
C LEU A 56 -5.27 6.74 7.98
N ARG A 57 -6.23 6.51 7.08
CA ARG A 57 -7.31 7.47 6.82
C ARG A 57 -8.19 7.68 8.04
N LEU A 58 -8.60 6.59 8.71
CA LEU A 58 -9.37 6.67 9.95
C LEU A 58 -8.64 7.46 11.04
N LEU A 59 -7.34 7.19 11.21
CA LEU A 59 -6.49 7.94 12.15
C LEU A 59 -6.38 9.41 11.75
N GLN A 60 -6.18 9.72 10.48
CA GLN A 60 -6.12 11.10 10.00
C GLN A 60 -7.44 11.84 10.27
N ASP A 61 -8.57 11.21 10.04
CA ASP A 61 -9.90 11.77 10.31
C ASP A 61 -10.12 11.97 11.81
N GLU A 62 -9.68 11.04 12.65
CA GLU A 62 -9.73 11.19 14.11
C GLU A 62 -8.88 12.39 14.57
N LEU A 63 -7.65 12.51 14.07
CA LEU A 63 -6.77 13.61 14.38
C LEU A 63 -7.36 14.96 13.92
N ARG A 64 -7.94 15.01 12.72
CA ARG A 64 -8.64 16.21 12.22
C ARG A 64 -9.84 16.59 13.09
N ARG A 65 -10.63 15.62 13.56
CA ARG A 65 -11.74 15.90 14.48
C ARG A 65 -11.25 16.41 15.83
N LYS A 66 -10.18 15.82 16.35
CA LYS A 66 -9.67 16.12 17.69
C LYS A 66 -8.90 17.44 17.76
N TYR A 67 -8.12 17.74 16.73
CA TYR A 67 -7.19 18.88 16.70
C TYR A 67 -7.57 19.96 15.68
N GLY A 68 -8.64 19.75 14.89
CA GLY A 68 -8.99 20.63 13.78
C GLY A 68 -8.07 20.44 12.57
N LEU A 69 -8.24 21.27 11.55
CA LEU A 69 -7.20 21.49 10.54
C LEU A 69 -6.16 22.43 11.15
N MET A 70 -4.88 22.06 11.16
CA MET A 70 -3.85 23.07 11.37
C MET A 70 -3.91 24.04 10.20
N ASP A 71 -4.15 25.31 10.49
CA ASP A 71 -4.01 26.37 9.50
C ASP A 71 -2.59 26.29 8.93
N ASN A 72 -2.50 26.32 7.61
CA ASN A 72 -1.25 26.21 6.89
C ASN A 72 -0.43 27.50 7.07
N CYS A 73 0.49 27.50 8.04
CA CYS A 73 1.44 28.60 8.31
C CYS A 73 2.42 28.90 7.15
N VAL A 74 2.20 28.33 5.96
CA VAL A 74 3.06 28.54 4.78
C VAL A 74 3.01 29.99 4.31
N GLY A 75 1.85 30.65 4.42
CA GLY A 75 1.71 32.09 4.14
C GLY A 75 2.50 32.95 5.13
N ASP A 76 2.38 32.64 6.43
CA ASP A 76 3.07 33.37 7.50
C ASP A 76 4.59 33.22 7.41
N LEU A 77 5.08 32.03 7.04
CA LEU A 77 6.51 31.79 6.80
C LEU A 77 7.04 32.48 5.54
N GLY A 78 6.17 32.72 4.54
CA GLY A 78 6.50 33.49 3.35
C GLY A 78 6.73 34.97 3.70
N ALA A 79 5.79 35.56 4.45
CA ALA A 79 5.88 36.96 4.88
C ALA A 79 7.13 37.21 5.76
N LEU A 80 7.42 36.31 6.71
CA LEU A 80 8.62 36.41 7.55
C LEU A 80 9.94 36.27 6.75
N ARG A 81 9.92 35.57 5.61
CA ARG A 81 11.09 35.47 4.72
C ARG A 81 11.27 36.73 3.91
N GLU A 82 10.19 37.30 3.37
CA GLU A 82 10.24 38.57 2.63
C GLU A 82 10.69 39.72 3.53
N GLU A 83 10.19 39.79 4.78
CA GLU A 83 10.64 40.79 5.77
C GLU A 83 12.14 40.70 6.03
N ARG A 84 12.64 39.48 6.24
CA ARG A 84 14.06 39.22 6.49
C ARG A 84 14.93 39.49 5.24
N ASP A 85 14.45 39.17 4.05
CA ASP A 85 15.17 39.43 2.80
C ASP A 85 15.19 40.92 2.45
N ALA A 86 14.15 41.68 2.82
CA ALA A 86 14.13 43.15 2.74
C ALA A 86 15.12 43.79 3.72
N GLU A 87 15.20 43.28 4.97
CA GLU A 87 16.20 43.74 5.95
C GLU A 87 17.65 43.46 5.51
N ILE A 88 17.90 42.30 4.88
CA ILE A 88 19.24 41.91 4.43
C ILE A 88 19.66 42.64 3.14
N SER A 89 18.72 42.87 2.22
CA SER A 89 19.01 43.50 0.92
C SER A 89 19.06 45.04 0.98
N GLY A 90 18.52 45.66 2.04
CA GLY A 90 18.55 47.12 2.23
C GLY A 90 17.75 47.91 1.19
N LEU A 91 16.95 47.25 0.37
CA LEU A 91 16.05 47.87 -0.60
C LEU A 91 14.71 48.17 0.09
N ARG A 92 14.51 49.43 0.46
CA ARG A 92 13.18 50.00 0.73
C ARG A 92 12.62 50.63 -0.53
#